data_AF-A0A6S7IA48-F1
#
_entry.id   AF-A0A6S7IA48-F1
#
_cell.length_a   1.000
_cell.length_b   1.000
_cell.length_c   1.000
_cell.angle_alpha   90.00
_cell.angle_beta   90.00
_cell.angle_gamma   90.00
#
_symmetry.space_group_name_H-M   'P 1'
#
loop_
_entity.id
_entity.type
_entity.pdbx_description
1 polymer ?
#
loop_
_entity_poly.entity_id
_entity_poly.type
_entity_poly.pdbx_seq_one_letter_code
_entity_poly.pdbx_strand_id
1 'polypeptide(L)'
;MFGKGKSVQHSVFPTHNGVLSHAAAFVVTVGFVMYTSSDRKQEGLSPLVKTIVHFIHLFSFSTWVGIQFWIHVSGFTMYKTLKRTAFMAVQNKMFPMYFMAGFITSSVALLTHLHINSVISWQNDRIAFYQTVGLMVSLMCCVLNLTYLGPETVRLVELRAARLQVLGIKDGVGP
;
A
#
# COMPACT_ATOMS: atom_id res chain seq x y z
N MET A 1 41.43 18.44 -6.88
CA MET A 1 40.76 17.14 -7.12
C MET A 1 39.60 17.00 -6.15
N PHE A 2 38.42 17.53 -6.48
CA PHE A 2 37.25 17.49 -5.60
C PHE A 2 36.23 16.47 -6.09
N GLY A 3 36.13 15.38 -5.31
CA GLY A 3 34.85 14.81 -4.87
C GLY A 3 33.87 14.29 -5.92
N LYS A 4 34.02 13.00 -6.23
CA LYS A 4 32.97 11.99 -6.51
C LYS A 4 31.58 12.55 -6.86
N GLY A 5 31.21 12.32 -8.12
CA GLY A 5 29.86 12.51 -8.65
C GLY A 5 28.79 11.98 -7.70
N LYS A 6 27.86 12.88 -7.37
CA LYS A 6 26.64 12.59 -6.63
C LYS A 6 25.92 11.47 -7.37
N SER A 7 25.79 10.31 -6.73
CA SER A 7 24.83 9.31 -7.16
C SER A 7 23.46 9.95 -7.04
N VAL A 8 22.89 10.31 -8.19
CA VAL A 8 21.48 10.64 -8.31
C VAL A 8 20.74 9.42 -7.76
N GLN A 9 20.21 9.52 -6.54
CA GLN A 9 19.29 8.50 -6.03
C GLN A 9 18.07 8.57 -6.93
N HIS A 10 18.02 7.69 -7.92
CA HIS A 10 16.82 7.45 -8.68
C HIS A 10 15.69 7.19 -7.69
N SER A 11 14.61 7.96 -7.81
CA SER A 11 13.39 7.73 -7.04
C SER A 11 13.00 6.26 -7.18
N VAL A 12 12.95 5.52 -6.08
CA VAL A 12 12.50 4.12 -6.02
C VAL A 12 11.01 4.00 -6.38
N PHE A 13 10.30 5.12 -6.43
CA PHE A 13 8.93 5.20 -6.90
C PHE A 13 8.85 4.81 -8.37
N PRO A 14 7.94 3.89 -8.74
CA PRO A 14 7.77 3.49 -10.12
C PRO A 14 7.29 4.69 -10.96
N THR A 15 7.69 4.73 -12.23
CA THR A 15 7.33 5.83 -13.12
C THR A 15 5.81 5.96 -13.23
N HIS A 16 5.32 7.20 -13.29
CA HIS A 16 3.88 7.53 -13.30
C HIS A 16 3.07 6.67 -14.29
N ASN A 17 3.61 6.40 -15.48
CA ASN A 17 2.94 5.62 -16.53
C ASN A 17 2.90 4.11 -16.22
N GLY A 18 3.91 3.57 -15.53
CA GLY A 18 3.93 2.20 -15.08
C GLY A 18 2.90 1.95 -13.98
N VAL A 19 2.77 2.85 -13.00
CA VAL A 19 1.81 2.63 -11.91
C VAL A 19 0.37 2.84 -12.34
N LEU A 20 0.10 3.79 -13.24
CA LEU A 20 -1.24 3.98 -13.82
C LEU A 20 -1.71 2.74 -14.58
N SER A 21 -0.83 2.06 -15.31
CA SER A 21 -1.20 0.83 -16.00
C SER A 21 -1.52 -0.31 -15.02
N HIS A 22 -0.79 -0.44 -13.92
CA HIS A 22 -1.05 -1.44 -12.88
C HIS A 22 -2.35 -1.13 -12.12
N ALA A 23 -2.61 0.15 -11.81
CA ALA A 23 -3.85 0.60 -11.18
C ALA A 23 -5.06 0.36 -12.10
N ALA A 24 -4.95 0.69 -13.39
CA ALA A 24 -6.01 0.44 -14.37
C ALA A 24 -6.25 -1.06 -14.58
N ALA A 25 -5.20 -1.86 -14.75
CA ALA A 25 -5.29 -3.31 -14.85
C ALA A 25 -5.94 -3.93 -13.60
N PHE A 26 -5.67 -3.36 -12.42
CA PHE A 26 -6.27 -3.81 -11.18
C PHE A 26 -7.75 -3.46 -11.06
N VAL A 27 -8.16 -2.23 -11.40
CA VAL A 27 -9.59 -1.85 -11.44
C VAL A 27 -10.35 -2.76 -12.42
N VAL A 28 -9.77 -3.04 -13.58
CA VAL A 28 -10.34 -3.97 -14.56
C VAL A 28 -10.43 -5.39 -13.98
N THR A 29 -9.39 -5.86 -13.29
CA THR A 29 -9.38 -7.20 -12.66
C THR A 29 -10.41 -7.30 -11.54
N VAL A 30 -10.52 -6.30 -10.68
CA VAL A 30 -11.54 -6.26 -9.61
C VAL A 30 -12.94 -6.19 -10.22
N GLY A 31 -13.16 -5.35 -11.23
CA GLY A 31 -14.44 -5.27 -11.94
C GLY A 31 -14.83 -6.58 -12.60
N PHE A 32 -13.87 -7.26 -13.25
CA PHE A 32 -14.07 -8.58 -13.83
C PHE A 32 -14.36 -9.65 -12.77
N VAL A 33 -13.67 -9.61 -11.64
CA VAL A 33 -13.89 -10.54 -10.52
C VAL A 33 -15.26 -10.31 -9.88
N MET A 34 -15.69 -9.06 -9.69
CA MET A 34 -17.02 -8.70 -9.22
C MET A 34 -18.11 -9.17 -10.17
N TYR A 35 -17.90 -8.98 -11.48
CA TYR A 35 -18.82 -9.45 -12.51
C TYR A 35 -18.95 -10.99 -12.47
N THR A 36 -17.83 -11.70 -12.41
CA THR A 36 -17.82 -13.17 -12.39
C THR A 36 -18.22 -13.79 -11.04
N SER A 37 -18.15 -13.06 -9.93
CA SER A 37 -18.61 -13.53 -8.61
C SER A 37 -20.12 -13.35 -8.42
N SER A 38 -20.74 -12.44 -9.16
CA SER A 38 -22.20 -12.24 -9.15
C SER A 38 -22.96 -13.47 -9.64
N ASP A 39 -22.44 -14.21 -10.63
CA ASP A 39 -23.10 -15.41 -11.18
C ASP A 39 -22.68 -16.73 -10.49
N ARG A 40 -21.77 -16.68 -9.51
CA ARG A 40 -21.13 -17.89 -8.97
C ARG A 40 -21.97 -18.50 -7.84
N LYS A 41 -22.75 -19.54 -8.15
CA LYS A 41 -23.27 -20.47 -7.15
C LYS A 41 -22.14 -21.36 -6.63
N GLN A 42 -21.88 -21.37 -5.32
CA GLN A 42 -20.86 -22.22 -4.65
C GLN A 42 -21.24 -23.72 -4.59
N GLU A 43 -21.91 -24.24 -5.61
CA GLU A 43 -22.32 -25.63 -5.65
C GLU A 43 -21.12 -26.47 -6.12
N GLY A 44 -20.36 -27.05 -5.17
CA GLY A 44 -19.33 -28.07 -5.45
C GLY A 44 -17.90 -27.83 -4.94
N LEU A 45 -17.61 -26.74 -4.19
CA LEU A 45 -16.24 -26.51 -3.69
C LEU A 45 -15.90 -27.45 -2.52
N SER A 46 -14.78 -28.19 -2.63
CA SER A 46 -14.37 -29.13 -1.59
C SER A 46 -14.09 -28.43 -0.25
N PRO A 47 -14.35 -29.08 0.91
CA PRO A 47 -14.13 -28.47 2.22
C PRO A 47 -12.69 -27.98 2.43
N LEU A 48 -11.71 -28.70 1.88
CA LEU A 48 -10.29 -28.34 1.95
C LEU A 48 -10.00 -27.02 1.24
N VAL A 49 -10.58 -26.79 0.06
CA VAL A 49 -10.38 -25.53 -0.67
C VAL A 49 -10.98 -24.36 0.09
N LYS A 50 -12.17 -24.52 0.69
CA LYS A 50 -12.78 -23.49 1.55
C LYS A 50 -11.86 -23.11 2.71
N THR A 51 -11.31 -24.09 3.40
CA THR A 51 -10.36 -23.87 4.51
C THR A 51 -9.10 -23.13 4.04
N ILE A 52 -8.52 -23.52 2.91
CA ILE A 52 -7.33 -22.87 2.36
C ILE A 52 -7.63 -21.41 2.00
N VAL A 53 -8.75 -21.13 1.34
CA VAL A 53 -9.13 -19.76 0.96
C VAL A 53 -9.35 -18.89 2.20
N HIS A 54 -10.00 -19.41 3.23
CA HIS A 54 -10.19 -18.71 4.51
C HIS A 54 -8.85 -18.43 5.20
N PHE A 55 -7.93 -19.40 5.19
CA PHE A 55 -6.60 -19.24 5.75
C PHE A 55 -5.81 -18.16 5.02
N ILE A 56 -5.80 -18.18 3.69
CA ILE A 56 -5.13 -17.16 2.87
C ILE A 56 -5.73 -15.77 3.13
N HIS A 57 -7.05 -15.68 3.22
CA HIS A 57 -7.74 -14.42 3.52
C HIS A 57 -7.29 -13.84 4.87
N LEU A 58 -7.38 -14.64 5.94
CA LEU A 58 -6.99 -14.23 7.29
C LEU A 58 -5.51 -13.90 7.38
N PHE A 59 -4.65 -14.71 6.75
CA PHE A 59 -3.21 -14.47 6.72
C PHE A 59 -2.87 -13.15 6.04
N SER A 60 -3.51 -12.86 4.90
CA SER A 60 -3.28 -11.62 4.15
C SER A 60 -3.76 -10.40 4.91
N PHE A 61 -4.97 -10.47 5.49
CA PHE A 61 -5.55 -9.42 6.31
C PHE A 61 -4.70 -9.14 7.56
N SER A 62 -4.32 -10.18 8.30
CA SER A 62 -3.47 -10.08 9.49
C SER A 62 -2.10 -9.49 9.16
N THR A 63 -1.50 -9.91 8.05
CA THR A 63 -0.22 -9.35 7.56
C THR A 63 -0.35 -7.85 7.30
N TRP A 64 -1.42 -7.41 6.64
CA TRP A 64 -1.62 -6.00 6.34
C TRP A 64 -1.77 -5.16 7.62
N VAL A 65 -2.59 -5.62 8.57
CA VAL A 65 -2.75 -4.95 9.87
C VAL A 65 -1.44 -4.93 10.66
N GLY A 66 -0.66 -6.02 10.65
CA GLY A 66 0.64 -6.10 11.30
C GLY A 66 1.65 -5.10 10.73
N ILE A 67 1.69 -4.97 9.39
CA ILE A 67 2.53 -3.97 8.71
C ILE A 67 2.12 -2.55 9.13
N GLN A 68 0.82 -2.26 9.22
CA GLN A 68 0.32 -0.94 9.65
C GLN A 68 0.79 -0.59 11.07
N PHE A 69 0.67 -1.54 11.99
CA PHE A 69 1.14 -1.37 13.36
C PHE A 69 2.66 -1.14 13.41
N TRP A 70 3.42 -1.96 12.67
CA TRP A 70 4.88 -1.84 12.60
C TRP A 70 5.34 -0.48 12.08
N ILE A 71 4.76 0.03 10.99
CA ILE A 71 5.10 1.33 10.43
C ILE A 71 4.79 2.47 11.40
N HIS A 72 3.71 2.35 12.16
CA HIS A 72 3.37 3.35 13.17
C HIS A 72 4.42 3.40 14.30
N VAL A 73 4.77 2.25 14.87
CA VAL A 73 5.74 2.14 15.98
C VAL A 73 7.16 2.50 15.53
N SER A 74 7.60 1.95 14.38
CA SER A 74 8.92 2.23 13.83
C SER A 74 9.05 3.68 13.37
N GLY A 75 8.01 4.26 12.76
CA GLY A 75 7.97 5.65 12.34
C GLY A 75 8.12 6.62 13.50
N PHE A 76 7.42 6.38 14.61
CA PHE A 76 7.55 7.20 15.82
C PHE A 76 8.95 7.12 16.43
N THR A 77 9.49 5.90 16.57
CA THR A 77 10.85 5.68 17.10
C THR A 77 11.88 6.41 16.23
N MET A 78 11.81 6.23 14.91
CA MET A 78 12.75 6.86 13.99
C MET A 78 12.65 8.39 13.98
N TYR A 79 11.46 8.96 14.16
CA TYR A 79 11.26 10.41 14.24
C TYR A 79 12.02 11.04 15.42
N LYS A 80 12.07 10.32 16.56
CA LYS A 80 12.77 10.77 17.78
C LYS A 80 14.28 10.51 17.74
N THR A 81 14.71 9.45 17.06
CA THR A 81 16.12 9.01 17.10
C THR A 81 16.97 9.51 15.93
N LEU A 82 16.37 9.71 14.74
CA LEU A 82 17.12 10.07 13.54
C LEU A 82 17.06 11.57 13.25
N LYS A 83 18.17 12.10 12.71
CA LYS A 83 18.17 13.42 12.07
C LYS A 83 17.16 13.43 10.93
N ARG A 84 16.50 14.56 10.71
CA ARG A 84 15.40 14.69 9.75
C ARG A 84 15.79 14.27 8.33
N THR A 85 16.99 14.57 7.84
CA THR A 85 17.45 14.10 6.52
C THR A 85 17.63 12.59 6.45
N ALA A 86 18.18 11.97 7.49
CA ALA A 86 18.35 10.52 7.57
C ALA A 86 16.99 9.80 7.67
N PHE A 87 16.07 10.35 8.47
CA PHE A 87 14.70 9.86 8.59
C PHE A 87 14.00 9.84 7.21
N MET A 88 14.08 10.95 6.47
CA MET A 88 13.47 11.08 5.16
C MET A 88 14.10 10.13 4.13
N ALA A 89 15.43 9.94 4.17
CA ALA A 89 16.10 8.99 3.28
C ALA A 89 15.63 7.55 3.49
N VAL A 90 15.36 7.15 4.74
CA VAL A 90 14.80 5.82 5.02
C VAL A 90 13.34 5.73 4.58
N GLN A 91 12.53 6.75 4.87
CA GLN A 91 11.13 6.82 4.46
C GLN A 91 10.96 6.73 2.94
N ASN A 92 11.80 7.41 2.16
CA ASN A 92 11.76 7.39 0.69
C ASN A 92 11.96 5.99 0.11
N LYS A 93 12.65 5.09 0.82
CA LYS A 93 12.84 3.69 0.41
C LYS A 93 11.78 2.77 1.00
N MET A 94 11.34 3.04 2.23
CA MET A 94 10.39 2.20 2.94
C MET A 94 8.96 2.35 2.41
N PHE A 95 8.53 3.59 2.13
CA PHE A 95 7.16 3.87 1.70
C PHE A 95 6.76 3.16 0.40
N PRO A 96 7.56 3.15 -0.69
CA PRO A 96 7.21 2.39 -1.89
C PRO A 96 6.97 0.91 -1.62
N MET A 97 7.86 0.27 -0.84
CA MET A 97 7.74 -1.15 -0.49
C MET A 97 6.52 -1.42 0.39
N TYR A 98 6.26 -0.54 1.35
CA TYR A 98 5.10 -0.61 2.23
C TYR A 98 3.78 -0.51 1.45
N PHE A 99 3.63 0.49 0.58
CA PHE A 99 2.41 0.66 -0.21
C PHE A 99 2.23 -0.47 -1.24
N MET A 100 3.33 -1.02 -1.78
CA MET A 100 3.28 -2.20 -2.64
C MET A 100 2.84 -3.45 -1.88
N ALA A 101 3.36 -3.69 -0.67
CA ALA A 101 2.91 -4.78 0.19
C ALA A 101 1.42 -4.62 0.57
N GLY A 102 0.97 -3.39 0.83
CA GLY A 102 -0.44 -3.08 1.08
C GLY A 102 -1.35 -3.35 -0.10
N PHE A 103 -0.90 -2.97 -1.30
CA PHE A 103 -1.60 -3.27 -2.53
C PHE A 103 -1.75 -4.79 -2.72
N ILE A 104 -0.66 -5.57 -2.59
CA ILE A 104 -0.69 -7.02 -2.79
C ILE A 104 -1.59 -7.70 -1.75
N THR A 105 -1.38 -7.40 -0.46
CA THR A 105 -2.13 -8.04 0.63
C THR A 105 -3.61 -7.67 0.60
N SER A 106 -3.94 -6.39 0.40
CA SER A 106 -5.35 -5.97 0.28
C SER A 106 -6.01 -6.57 -0.97
N SER A 107 -5.26 -6.78 -2.06
CA SER A 107 -5.76 -7.43 -3.28
C SER A 107 -6.11 -8.89 -3.03
N VAL A 108 -5.19 -9.64 -2.41
CA VAL A 108 -5.40 -11.05 -2.06
C VAL A 108 -6.57 -11.20 -1.08
N ALA A 109 -6.65 -10.34 -0.06
CA ALA A 109 -7.76 -10.32 0.88
C ALA A 109 -9.11 -10.04 0.18
N LEU A 110 -9.15 -9.09 -0.76
CA LEU A 110 -10.36 -8.79 -1.53
C LEU A 110 -10.76 -9.96 -2.44
N LEU A 111 -9.83 -10.53 -3.20
CA LEU A 111 -10.11 -11.64 -4.11
C LEU A 111 -10.63 -12.88 -3.37
N THR A 112 -10.00 -13.20 -2.23
CA THR A 112 -10.44 -14.31 -1.38
C THR A 112 -11.81 -14.04 -0.76
N HIS A 113 -12.08 -12.81 -0.31
CA HIS A 113 -13.39 -12.41 0.22
C HIS A 113 -14.51 -12.55 -0.82
N LEU A 114 -14.26 -12.10 -2.04
CA LEU A 114 -15.22 -12.20 -3.16
C LEU A 114 -15.42 -13.63 -3.65
N HIS A 115 -14.44 -14.51 -3.43
CA HIS A 115 -14.56 -15.93 -3.73
C HIS A 115 -15.43 -16.66 -2.69
N ILE A 116 -15.31 -16.28 -1.42
CA ILE A 116 -16.08 -16.87 -0.30
C ILE A 116 -17.50 -16.30 -0.26
N ASN A 117 -17.65 -14.99 -0.46
CA ASN A 117 -18.91 -14.27 -0.35
C ASN A 117 -19.33 -13.77 -1.74
N SER A 118 -20.34 -14.39 -2.34
CA SER A 118 -20.93 -13.87 -3.58
C SER A 118 -21.51 -12.47 -3.34
N VAL A 119 -21.43 -11.60 -4.34
CA VAL A 119 -21.94 -10.21 -4.32
C VAL A 119 -23.43 -10.16 -3.94
N ILE A 120 -24.17 -11.23 -4.26
CA ILE A 120 -25.59 -11.38 -3.90
C ILE A 120 -25.80 -11.45 -2.38
N SER A 121 -24.81 -11.90 -1.59
CA SER A 121 -24.94 -11.98 -0.13
C SER A 121 -24.93 -10.61 0.56
N TRP A 122 -24.44 -9.55 -0.10
CA TRP A 122 -24.29 -8.21 0.49
C TRP A 122 -25.61 -7.54 0.85
N GLN A 123 -26.71 -7.93 0.19
CA GLN A 123 -28.04 -7.43 0.54
C GLN A 123 -28.49 -7.91 1.92
N ASN A 124 -28.07 -9.10 2.34
CA ASN A 124 -28.46 -9.72 3.61
C ASN A 124 -27.38 -9.62 4.70
N ASP A 125 -26.10 -9.57 4.31
CA ASP A 125 -24.98 -9.48 5.25
C ASP A 125 -24.26 -8.12 5.15
N ARG A 126 -24.56 -7.24 6.11
CA ARG A 126 -23.95 -5.92 6.23
C ARG A 126 -22.46 -5.99 6.59
N ILE A 127 -22.02 -7.03 7.30
CA ILE A 127 -20.61 -7.19 7.71
C ILE A 127 -19.76 -7.47 6.47
N ALA A 128 -20.21 -8.40 5.61
CA ALA A 128 -19.54 -8.71 4.35
C ALA A 128 -19.45 -7.49 3.41
N PHE A 129 -20.48 -6.64 3.42
CA PHE A 129 -20.47 -5.37 2.69
C PHE A 129 -19.41 -4.40 3.23
N TYR A 130 -19.41 -4.11 4.54
CA TYR A 130 -18.42 -3.19 5.13
C TYR A 130 -16.98 -3.68 4.95
N GLN A 131 -16.74 -4.99 5.06
CA GLN A 131 -15.43 -5.56 4.82
C GLN A 131 -14.96 -5.36 3.37
N THR A 132 -15.85 -5.55 2.40
CA THR A 132 -15.55 -5.30 0.98
C THR A 132 -15.21 -3.84 0.74
N VAL A 133 -16.05 -2.91 1.25
CA VAL A 133 -15.81 -1.47 1.13
C VAL A 133 -14.49 -1.08 1.79
N GLY A 134 -14.20 -1.60 2.99
CA GLY A 134 -12.95 -1.34 3.70
C GLY A 134 -11.71 -1.79 2.93
N LEU A 135 -11.74 -2.99 2.34
CA LEU A 135 -10.65 -3.51 1.51
C LEU A 135 -10.48 -2.70 0.22
N MET A 136 -11.57 -2.29 -0.41
CA MET A 136 -11.54 -1.41 -1.59
C MET A 136 -10.94 -0.04 -1.28
N VAL A 137 -11.33 0.58 -0.16
CA VAL A 137 -10.76 1.86 0.30
C VAL A 137 -9.28 1.70 0.63
N SER A 138 -8.89 0.64 1.33
CA SER A 138 -7.48 0.33 1.63
C SER A 138 -6.64 0.23 0.36
N LEU A 139 -7.15 -0.48 -0.66
CA LEU A 139 -6.51 -0.60 -1.97
C LEU A 139 -6.37 0.74 -2.68
N MET A 140 -7.46 1.51 -2.74
CA MET A 140 -7.46 2.83 -3.36
C MET A 140 -6.44 3.75 -2.69
N CYS A 141 -6.39 3.77 -1.36
CA CYS A 141 -5.40 4.50 -0.60
C CYS A 141 -3.97 4.06 -0.93
N CYS A 142 -3.68 2.75 -1.01
CA CYS A 142 -2.35 2.26 -1.38
C CYS A 142 -1.94 2.72 -2.78
N VAL A 143 -2.85 2.65 -3.76
CA VAL A 143 -2.60 3.10 -5.13
C VAL A 143 -2.38 4.61 -5.19
N LEU A 144 -3.23 5.41 -4.56
CA LEU A 144 -3.10 6.87 -4.52
C LEU A 144 -1.78 7.30 -3.87
N ASN A 145 -1.37 6.60 -2.80
CA ASN A 145 -0.09 6.86 -2.15
C ASN A 145 1.11 6.46 -3.00
N LEU A 146 1.02 5.35 -3.75
CA LEU A 146 2.11 4.91 -4.62
C LEU A 146 2.25 5.79 -5.88
N THR A 147 1.13 6.28 -6.42
CA THR A 147 1.06 7.02 -7.69
C THR A 147 1.28 8.51 -7.56
N TYR A 148 0.66 9.15 -6.56
CA TYR A 148 0.58 10.60 -6.48
C TYR A 148 1.18 11.12 -5.19
N LEU A 149 0.66 10.70 -4.03
CA LEU A 149 1.05 11.31 -2.75
C LEU A 149 2.51 11.03 -2.40
N GLY A 150 2.98 9.79 -2.61
CA GLY A 150 4.36 9.38 -2.36
C GLY A 150 5.38 10.20 -3.14
N PRO A 151 5.38 10.16 -4.49
CA PRO A 151 6.36 10.90 -5.29
C PRO A 151 6.27 12.41 -5.08
N GLU A 152 5.06 12.97 -4.92
CA GLU A 152 4.90 14.40 -4.65
C GLU A 152 5.46 14.79 -3.28
N THR A 153 5.24 13.96 -2.25
CA THR A 153 5.81 14.19 -0.92
C THR A 153 7.34 14.19 -0.97
N VAL A 154 7.94 13.24 -1.69
CA VAL A 154 9.40 13.20 -1.87
C VAL A 154 9.90 14.47 -2.55
N ARG A 155 9.24 14.90 -3.62
CA ARG A 155 9.58 16.14 -4.35
C ARG A 155 9.59 17.36 -3.45
N LEU A 156 8.54 17.54 -2.63
CA LEU A 156 8.41 18.67 -1.71
C LEU A 156 9.46 18.64 -0.60
N VAL A 157 9.75 17.44 -0.08
CA VAL A 157 10.78 17.22 0.93
C VAL A 157 12.18 17.53 0.41
N GLU A 158 12.51 17.09 -0.80
CA GLU A 158 13.80 17.38 -1.44
C GLU A 158 13.96 18.87 -1.73
N LEU A 159 12.91 19.54 -2.21
CA LEU A 159 12.89 20.98 -2.41
C LEU A 159 13.14 21.73 -1.10
N ARG A 160 12.51 21.29 -0.01
CA ARG A 160 12.73 21.85 1.33
C ARG A 160 14.16 21.61 1.80
N ALA A 161 14.71 20.41 1.62
CA ALA A 161 16.06 20.07 2.01
C ALA A 161 17.10 20.95 1.26
N ALA A 162 16.91 21.17 -0.04
CA ALA A 162 17.76 22.07 -0.83
C ALA A 162 17.72 23.52 -0.31
N ARG A 163 16.53 24.03 0.04
CA ARG A 163 16.38 25.38 0.64
C ARG A 163 17.12 25.51 1.98
N LEU A 164 17.02 24.50 2.84
CA LEU A 164 17.71 24.51 4.13
C LEU A 164 19.24 24.48 3.98
N GLN A 165 19.74 23.78 2.96
CA GLN A 165 21.18 23.78 2.63
C GLN A 165 21.67 25.17 2.19
N VAL A 166 20.89 25.88 1.35
CA VAL A 166 21.22 27.25 0.92
C VAL A 166 21.24 28.23 2.10
N LEU A 167 20.35 28.05 3.07
CA LEU A 167 20.23 28.92 4.25
C LEU A 167 21.22 28.55 5.39
N GLY A 168 22.00 27.48 5.25
CA GLY A 168 22.96 27.04 6.28
C GLY A 168 22.31 26.53 7.59
N ILE A 169 21.03 26.18 7.58
CA ILE A 169 20.30 25.72 8.76
C ILE A 169 20.70 24.28 9.08
N LYS A 170 21.17 24.03 10.31
CA LYS A 170 21.58 22.69 10.76
C LYS A 170 20.40 21.73 10.84
N ASP A 171 20.65 20.48 10.43
CA ASP A 171 19.67 19.41 10.48
C ASP A 171 19.49 18.90 11.93
N GLY A 172 18.24 18.89 12.40
CA GLY A 172 17.86 18.51 13.76
C GLY A 172 17.07 17.20 13.80
N VAL A 173 16.91 16.66 15.01
CA VAL A 173 15.94 15.58 15.31
C VAL A 173 14.55 16.19 15.53
N GLY A 174 13.50 15.36 15.52
CA GLY A 174 12.15 15.82 15.90
C GLY A 174 12.13 16.41 17.32
N PRO A 175 11.25 17.39 17.62
CA PRO A 175 10.95 17.77 19.00
C PRO A 175 10.45 16.55 19.79
#